data_AF-A0A1Y0F8H7-F1
#
_entry.id   AF-A0A1Y0F8H7-F1
#
_cell.length_a   1.000
_cell.length_b   1.000
_cell.length_c   1.000
_cell.angle_alpha   90.00
_cell.angle_beta   90.00
_cell.angle_gamma   90.00
#
_symmetry.space_group_name_H-M   'P 1'
#
loop_
_entity.id
_entity.type
_entity.pdbx_description
1 polymer ?
#
loop_
_entity_poly.entity_id
_entity_poly.type
_entity_poly.pdbx_seq_one_letter_code
_entity_poly.pdbx_strand_id
1 'polypeptide(L)'
;MEVTVPVEIKVNELANEIVSQALKVFDTRMNLMTDTYDLPPYPTQEQLKQALGIGQDRLNKWIAMGLKKQIWSTGSIRFDREEVRKFLKENFEV
;
A
#
# COMPACT_ATOMS: atom_id res chain seq x y z
N MET A 1 14.41 29.11 39.67
CA MET A 1 15.55 28.34 39.14
C MET A 1 15.14 27.84 37.78
N GLU A 2 15.82 28.29 36.72
CA GLU A 2 15.61 27.76 35.38
C GLU A 2 16.54 26.55 35.20
N VAL A 3 15.96 25.40 34.90
CA VAL A 3 16.68 24.14 34.70
C VAL A 3 16.81 23.94 33.20
N THR A 4 17.98 24.28 32.66
CA THR A 4 18.36 23.92 31.29
C THR A 4 18.92 22.50 31.29
N VAL A 5 18.09 21.54 30.90
CA VAL A 5 18.54 20.17 30.61
C VAL A 5 19.13 20.11 29.19
N PRO A 6 20.40 19.72 29.02
CA PRO A 6 20.95 19.49 27.69
C PRO A 6 20.29 18.25 27.09
N VAL A 7 19.52 18.46 26.02
CA VAL A 7 18.97 17.36 25.22
C VAL A 7 20.06 16.92 24.24
N GLU A 8 20.73 15.81 24.54
CA GLU A 8 21.60 15.15 23.57
C GLU A 8 20.72 14.49 22.50
N ILE A 9 20.56 15.17 21.36
CA ILE A 9 19.93 14.56 20.19
C ILE A 9 20.92 13.55 19.63
N LYS A 10 20.67 12.26 19.87
CA LYS A 10 21.45 11.17 19.27
C LYS A 10 21.11 11.03 17.79
N VAL A 11 21.73 11.88 16.97
CA VAL A 11 21.50 11.99 15.52
C VAL A 11 21.57 10.64 14.80
N ASN A 12 22.45 9.73 15.25
CA ASN A 12 22.58 8.38 14.67
C ASN A 12 21.36 7.49 14.93
N GLU A 13 20.71 7.58 16.10
CA GLU A 13 19.49 6.82 16.40
C GLU A 13 18.32 7.32 15.54
N LEU A 14 18.19 8.65 15.39
CA LEU A 14 17.19 9.27 14.54
C LEU A 14 17.37 8.90 13.04
N ALA A 15 18.61 8.92 12.56
CA ALA A 15 18.92 8.51 11.18
C ALA A 15 18.56 7.03 10.93
N ASN A 16 18.86 6.15 11.89
CA ASN A 16 18.51 4.73 11.80
C ASN A 16 16.99 4.52 11.80
N GLU A 17 16.23 5.27 12.59
CA GLU A 17 14.77 5.18 12.58
C GLU A 17 14.19 5.58 11.22
N ILE A 18 14.65 6.70 10.64
CA ILE A 18 14.22 7.19 9.33
C ILE A 18 14.54 6.15 8.24
N VAL A 19 15.76 5.61 8.23
CA VAL A 19 16.17 4.58 7.28
C VAL A 19 15.33 3.31 7.46
N SER A 20 15.04 2.91 8.69
CA SER A 20 14.19 1.73 8.96
C SER A 20 12.75 1.92 8.47
N GLN A 21 12.20 3.12 8.61
CA GLN A 21 10.85 3.44 8.14
C GLN A 21 10.81 3.47 6.61
N ALA A 22 11.83 4.06 5.98
CA ALA A 22 11.97 4.05 4.53
C ALA A 22 12.06 2.61 3.98
N LEU A 23 12.93 1.76 4.55
CA LEU A 23 13.06 0.36 4.15
C LEU A 23 11.76 -0.43 4.29
N LYS A 24 11.02 -0.27 5.39
CA LYS A 24 9.69 -0.88 5.57
C LYS A 24 8.69 -0.44 4.49
N VAL A 25 8.73 0.83 4.10
CA VAL A 25 7.90 1.34 3.01
C VAL A 25 8.30 0.72 1.67
N PHE A 26 9.59 0.57 1.39
CA PHE A 26 10.08 -0.10 0.18
C PHE A 26 9.73 -1.58 0.13
N ASP A 27 9.93 -2.34 1.21
CA ASP A 27 9.55 -3.76 1.29
C ASP A 27 8.05 -3.96 1.06
N THR A 28 7.23 -3.08 1.65
CA THR A 28 5.78 -3.10 1.44
C THR A 28 5.43 -2.84 -0.03
N ARG A 29 6.13 -1.91 -0.71
CA ARG A 29 5.90 -1.62 -2.13
C ARG A 29 6.32 -2.77 -3.04
N MET A 30 7.44 -3.43 -2.74
CA MET A 30 7.95 -4.55 -3.55
C MET A 30 7.01 -5.76 -3.50
N ASN A 31 6.49 -6.11 -2.31
CA ASN A 31 5.58 -7.25 -2.14
C ASN A 31 4.24 -7.06 -2.87
N LEU A 32 3.69 -5.84 -2.87
CA LEU A 32 2.41 -5.55 -3.54
C LEU A 32 2.40 -5.87 -5.04
N MET A 33 3.56 -5.84 -5.72
CA MET A 33 3.64 -6.18 -7.15
C MET A 33 3.69 -7.69 -7.39
N THR A 34 4.49 -8.42 -6.61
CA THR A 34 4.56 -9.90 -6.69
C THR A 34 3.22 -10.54 -6.36
N ASP A 35 2.49 -9.98 -5.39
CA ASP A 35 1.22 -10.54 -4.92
C ASP A 35 0.07 -10.41 -5.96
N THR A 36 0.23 -9.57 -6.99
CA THR A 36 -0.73 -9.50 -8.10
C THR A 36 -0.60 -10.62 -9.13
N TYR A 37 0.43 -11.47 -9.06
CA TYR A 37 0.57 -12.61 -9.96
C TYR A 37 -0.45 -13.71 -9.69
N ASP A 38 -0.84 -13.88 -8.43
CA ASP A 38 -1.81 -14.91 -8.02
C ASP A 38 -3.27 -14.45 -8.11
N LEU A 39 -3.51 -13.21 -8.51
CA LEU A 39 -4.87 -12.73 -8.75
C LEU A 39 -5.47 -13.38 -10.01
N PRO A 40 -6.75 -13.82 -9.98
CA PRO A 40 -7.47 -14.20 -11.19
C PRO A 40 -7.60 -13.00 -12.15
N PRO A 41 -8.08 -13.16 -13.39
CA PRO A 41 -8.23 -12.03 -14.32
C PRO A 41 -9.17 -10.93 -13.79
N TYR A 42 -10.23 -11.34 -13.08
CA TYR A 42 -11.21 -10.44 -12.48
C TYR A 42 -11.43 -10.80 -11.00
N PRO A 43 -10.51 -10.44 -10.09
CA PRO A 43 -10.69 -10.69 -8.67
C PRO A 43 -11.91 -10.01 -8.08
N THR A 44 -12.51 -10.67 -7.09
CA THR A 44 -13.45 -10.04 -6.18
C THR A 44 -12.73 -9.05 -5.27
N GLN A 45 -13.52 -8.20 -4.62
CA GLN A 45 -13.03 -7.31 -3.58
C GLN A 45 -12.29 -8.06 -2.44
N GLU A 46 -12.79 -9.22 -2.02
CA GLU A 46 -12.13 -10.02 -0.98
C GLU A 46 -10.83 -10.63 -1.48
N GLN A 47 -10.80 -11.16 -2.70
CA GLN A 47 -9.58 -11.73 -3.28
C GLN A 47 -8.49 -10.68 -3.44
N LEU A 48 -8.85 -9.47 -3.89
CA LEU A 48 -7.92 -8.36 -4.02
C LEU A 48 -7.34 -7.94 -2.67
N LYS A 49 -8.18 -7.84 -1.64
CA LYS A 49 -7.75 -7.50 -0.27
C LYS A 49 -6.80 -8.54 0.31
N GLN A 50 -7.14 -9.83 0.14
CA GLN A 50 -6.33 -10.93 0.63
C GLN A 50 -4.98 -11.00 -0.06
N ALA A 51 -4.95 -10.95 -1.40
CA ALA A 51 -3.71 -11.01 -2.15
C ALA A 51 -2.77 -9.85 -1.76
N LEU A 52 -3.30 -8.62 -1.69
CA LEU A 52 -2.49 -7.44 -1.43
C LEU A 52 -2.25 -7.14 0.07
N GLY A 53 -2.77 -7.99 0.97
CA GLY A 53 -2.68 -7.78 2.41
C GLY A 53 -3.27 -6.45 2.88
N ILE A 54 -4.35 -5.97 2.23
CA ILE A 54 -4.96 -4.66 2.51
C ILE A 54 -6.35 -4.77 3.14
N GLY A 55 -6.66 -3.81 4.01
CA GLY A 55 -8.01 -3.63 4.56
C GLY A 55 -8.95 -2.86 3.64
N GLN A 56 -10.23 -2.83 4.01
CA GLN A 56 -11.29 -2.13 3.27
C GLN A 56 -11.02 -0.64 3.09
N ASP A 57 -10.52 0.04 4.12
CA ASP A 57 -10.26 1.48 4.07
C ASP A 57 -9.18 1.84 3.06
N ARG A 58 -8.14 1.00 2.96
CA ARG A 58 -7.07 1.19 1.98
C ARG A 58 -7.58 0.95 0.57
N LEU A 59 -8.39 -0.08 0.36
CA LEU A 59 -9.02 -0.30 -0.94
C LEU A 59 -9.94 0.85 -1.34
N ASN A 60 -10.75 1.39 -0.42
CA ASN A 60 -11.60 2.55 -0.68
C ASN A 60 -10.77 3.78 -1.08
N LYS A 61 -9.64 4.02 -0.41
CA LYS A 61 -8.70 5.09 -0.77
C LYS A 61 -8.15 4.88 -2.18
N TRP A 62 -7.76 3.66 -2.54
CA TRP A 62 -7.25 3.37 -3.88
C TRP A 62 -8.31 3.56 -4.97
N ILE A 63 -9.56 3.16 -4.71
CA ILE A 63 -10.69 3.44 -5.61
C ILE A 63 -10.86 4.96 -5.78
N ALA A 64 -10.77 5.73 -4.68
CA ALA A 64 -10.82 7.19 -4.76
C ALA A 64 -9.62 7.81 -5.49
N MET A 65 -8.46 7.16 -5.46
CA MET A 65 -7.26 7.54 -6.24
C MET A 65 -7.34 7.15 -7.72
N GLY A 66 -8.39 6.43 -8.14
CA GLY A 66 -8.59 6.07 -9.55
C GLY A 66 -8.43 4.59 -9.88
N LEU A 67 -8.29 3.70 -8.89
CA LEU A 67 -8.36 2.26 -9.14
C LEU A 67 -9.74 1.90 -9.73
N LYS A 68 -9.74 1.44 -10.98
CA LYS A 68 -10.96 1.11 -11.71
C LYS A 68 -11.64 -0.12 -11.10
N LYS A 69 -12.94 -0.01 -10.90
CA LYS A 69 -13.82 -1.11 -10.47
C LYS A 69 -14.89 -1.37 -11.51
N GLN A 70 -15.28 -2.63 -11.66
CA GLN A 70 -16.35 -3.06 -12.53
C GLN A 70 -17.50 -3.62 -11.69
N ILE A 71 -18.73 -3.19 -11.99
CA ILE A 71 -19.93 -3.71 -11.34
C ILE A 71 -20.51 -4.78 -12.25
N TRP A 72 -20.45 -6.05 -11.81
CA TRP A 72 -20.93 -7.19 -12.60
C TRP A 72 -22.38 -7.53 -12.26
N SER A 73 -22.80 -7.30 -11.02
CA SER A 73 -24.17 -7.44 -10.56
C SER A 73 -24.37 -6.66 -9.26
N THR A 74 -25.60 -6.62 -8.75
CA THR A 74 -25.90 -6.06 -7.44
C THR A 74 -25.05 -6.73 -6.36
N GLY A 75 -24.12 -5.98 -5.77
CA GLY A 75 -23.20 -6.48 -4.74
C GLY A 75 -21.96 -7.22 -5.27
N SER A 76 -21.79 -7.35 -6.58
CA SER A 76 -20.59 -7.96 -7.17
C SER A 76 -19.72 -6.91 -7.83
N ILE A 77 -18.66 -6.52 -7.11
CA ILE A 77 -17.59 -5.68 -7.63
C ILE A 77 -16.41 -6.57 -8.01
N ARG A 78 -15.85 -6.31 -9.18
CA ARG A 78 -14.64 -6.94 -9.70
C ARG A 78 -13.62 -5.89 -10.10
N PHE A 79 -12.37 -6.30 -10.14
CA PHE A 79 -11.25 -5.46 -10.57
C PHE A 79 -10.54 -6.18 -11.70
N ASP A 80 -10.17 -5.48 -12.76
CA ASP A 80 -9.32 -6.07 -13.79
C ASP A 80 -7.89 -6.16 -13.25
N ARG A 81 -7.29 -7.35 -13.28
CA ARG A 81 -5.94 -7.58 -12.75
C ARG A 81 -4.90 -6.67 -13.40
N GLU A 82 -4.97 -6.44 -14.70
CA GLU A 82 -3.99 -5.61 -15.41
C GLU A 82 -4.18 -4.13 -15.07
N GLU A 83 -5.42 -3.68 -14.82
CA GLU A 83 -5.69 -2.33 -14.31
C GLU A 83 -5.20 -2.16 -12.86
N VAL A 84 -5.34 -3.19 -12.01
CA VAL A 84 -4.75 -3.19 -10.66
C VAL A 84 -3.24 -3.05 -10.74
N ARG A 85 -2.58 -3.84 -11.59
CA ARG A 85 -1.12 -3.78 -11.80
C ARG A 85 -0.68 -2.41 -12.29
N LYS A 86 -1.37 -1.88 -13.31
CA LYS A 86 -1.11 -0.56 -13.85
C LYS A 86 -1.26 0.51 -12.78
N PHE A 87 -2.34 0.49 -11.99
CA PHE A 87 -2.54 1.41 -10.89
C PHE A 87 -1.41 1.35 -9.87
N LEU A 88 -1.00 0.14 -9.47
CA LEU A 88 0.08 -0.04 -8.51
C LEU A 88 1.42 0.49 -9.03
N LYS A 89 1.72 0.22 -10.30
CA LYS A 89 2.89 0.74 -11.00
C LYS A 89 2.89 2.27 -11.03
N GLU A 90 1.80 2.88 -11.48
CA GLU A 90 1.72 4.35 -11.64
C GLU A 90 1.75 5.11 -10.31
N ASN A 91 1.27 4.51 -9.21
CA ASN A 91 1.13 5.20 -7.92
C ASN A 91 2.21 4.84 -6.89
N PHE A 92 2.94 3.73 -7.08
CA PHE A 92 3.88 3.24 -6.08
C PHE A 92 5.25 2.80 -6.63
N GLU A 93 5.42 2.67 -7.95
CA GLU A 93 6.74 2.50 -8.59
C GLU A 93 7.38 3.89 -8.76
N VAL A 94 8.57 4.08 -8.19
CA VAL A 94 9.41 5.29 -8.35
C VAL A 94 10.68 4.89 -9.08
#